data_AF-A0A6G3XUL0-F1
#
_entry.id   AF-A0A6G3XUL0-F1
#
_cell.length_a   1.000
_cell.length_b   1.000
_cell.length_c   1.000
_cell.angle_alpha   90.00
_cell.angle_beta   90.00
_cell.angle_gamma   90.00
#
_symmetry.space_group_name_H-M   'P 1'
#
loop_
_entity.id
_entity.type
_entity.pdbx_description
1 polymer ?
#
loop_
_entity_poly.entity_id
_entity_poly.type
_entity_poly.pdbx_seq_one_letter_code
_entity_poly.pdbx_strand_id
1 'polypeptide(L)'
;MAGAADAKPSLAQRRRVALRLEIAGEAVRLFTSQGVTGTTGEQIARAVGISSRTLWRHFPTKESCVLPLLSAGLEMAVDQLAAWPPGM
;
A
#
# COMPACT_ATOMS: atom_id res chain seq x y z
N MET A 1 33.03 -3.54 6.93
CA MET A 1 31.64 -4.05 6.86
C MET A 1 30.90 -3.75 8.15
N ALA A 2 30.29 -2.57 8.23
CA ALA A 2 29.19 -2.23 9.15
C ALA A 2 28.71 -0.82 8.78
N GLY A 3 27.41 -0.64 8.51
CA GLY A 3 26.81 0.70 8.39
C GLY A 3 25.88 0.90 7.19
N ALA A 4 24.66 0.38 7.26
CA ALA A 4 23.54 0.88 6.45
C ALA A 4 22.15 0.48 7.02
N ALA A 5 22.04 0.15 8.31
CA ALA A 5 20.80 -0.38 8.89
C ALA A 5 20.00 0.63 9.75
N ASP A 6 20.31 1.94 9.72
CA ASP A 6 19.63 2.90 10.60
C ASP A 6 19.47 4.32 10.01
N ALA A 7 19.25 4.42 8.70
CA ALA A 7 18.98 5.70 8.05
C ALA A 7 17.46 5.90 7.88
N LYS A 8 16.91 6.90 8.58
CA LYS A 8 15.52 7.35 8.41
C LYS A 8 15.18 7.46 6.91
N PRO A 9 14.00 6.95 6.47
CA PRO A 9 13.67 6.92 5.06
C PRO A 9 13.68 8.33 4.45
N SER A 10 14.31 8.44 3.27
CA SER A 10 14.38 9.69 2.52
C SER A 10 12.98 10.26 2.24
N LEU A 11 12.88 11.57 2.02
CA LEU A 11 11.61 12.20 1.69
C LEU A 11 10.95 11.57 0.45
N ALA A 12 11.75 11.20 -0.55
CA ALA A 12 11.28 10.50 -1.74
C ALA A 12 10.70 9.12 -1.42
N GLN A 13 11.32 8.38 -0.50
CA GLN A 13 10.84 7.07 -0.07
C GLN A 13 9.54 7.18 0.72
N ARG A 14 9.44 8.17 1.62
CA ARG A 14 8.19 8.46 2.35
C ARG A 14 7.05 8.85 1.41
N ARG A 15 7.31 9.71 0.42
CA ARG A 15 6.32 10.06 -0.62
C ARG A 15 5.88 8.85 -1.43
N ARG A 16 6.81 7.95 -1.77
CA ARG A 16 6.51 6.70 -2.49
C ARG A 16 5.62 5.77 -1.67
N VAL A 17 5.87 5.64 -0.35
CA VAL A 17 5.03 4.83 0.54
C VAL A 17 3.64 5.45 0.67
N ALA A 18 3.55 6.75 0.91
CA ALA A 18 2.28 7.46 1.02
C ALA A 18 1.41 7.27 -0.24
N LEU A 19 1.99 7.48 -1.42
CA LEU A 19 1.27 7.27 -2.69
C LEU A 19 0.79 5.83 -2.85
N ARG A 20 1.60 4.83 -2.46
CA ARG A 20 1.19 3.42 -2.54
C ARG A 20 0.03 3.10 -1.61
N LEU A 21 -0.03 3.70 -0.43
CA LEU A 21 -1.13 3.53 0.51
C LEU A 21 -2.41 4.22 0.01
N GLU A 22 -2.29 5.41 -0.57
CA GLU A 22 -3.40 6.13 -1.20
C GLU A 22 -4.02 5.31 -2.35
N ILE A 23 -3.17 4.78 -3.24
CA ILE A 23 -3.60 3.85 -4.32
C ILE A 23 -4.30 2.63 -3.74
N ALA A 24 -3.78 2.05 -2.66
CA ALA A 24 -4.38 0.87 -2.04
C ALA A 24 -5.76 1.17 -1.44
N GLY A 25 -5.92 2.33 -0.79
CA GLY A 25 -7.21 2.78 -0.25
C GLY A 25 -8.27 2.90 -1.35
N GLU A 26 -7.95 3.59 -2.45
CA GLU A 26 -8.89 3.75 -3.57
C GLU A 26 -9.18 2.43 -4.30
N ALA A 27 -8.17 1.56 -4.45
CA ALA A 27 -8.38 0.23 -5.02
C ALA A 27 -9.35 -0.61 -4.16
N VAL A 28 -9.18 -0.63 -2.83
CA VAL A 28 -10.10 -1.33 -1.92
C VAL A 28 -11.50 -0.74 -1.99
N ARG A 29 -11.62 0.60 -1.99
CA ARG A 29 -12.92 1.28 -2.08
C ARG A 29 -13.66 0.90 -3.36
N LEU A 30 -12.99 0.90 -4.51
CA LEU A 30 -13.59 0.51 -5.79
C LEU A 30 -13.90 -0.98 -5.84
N PHE A 31 -12.96 -1.84 -5.43
CA PHE A 31 -13.18 -3.29 -5.41
C PHE A 31 -14.36 -3.70 -4.55
N THR A 32 -14.56 -3.05 -3.40
CA THR A 32 -15.71 -3.32 -2.51
C THR A 32 -17.01 -2.73 -3.03
N SER A 33 -16.98 -1.63 -3.80
CA SER A 33 -18.20 -1.00 -4.32
C SER A 33 -18.74 -1.64 -5.60
N GLN A 34 -17.86 -2.10 -6.50
CA GLN A 34 -18.25 -2.58 -7.84
C GLN A 34 -17.58 -3.91 -8.25
N GLY A 35 -16.88 -4.56 -7.32
CA GLY A 35 -16.15 -5.80 -7.56
C GLY A 35 -14.79 -5.59 -8.25
N VAL A 36 -13.93 -6.60 -8.17
CA VAL A 36 -12.59 -6.59 -8.78
C VAL A 36 -12.69 -6.59 -10.31
N THR A 37 -13.56 -7.43 -10.87
CA THR A 37 -13.77 -7.53 -12.33
C THR A 37 -14.35 -6.24 -12.92
N GLY A 38 -15.23 -5.56 -12.17
CA GLY A 38 -15.84 -4.29 -12.57
C GLY A 38 -14.91 -3.07 -12.43
N THR A 39 -13.70 -3.27 -11.90
CA THR A 39 -12.73 -2.18 -11.64
C THR A 39 -11.56 -2.24 -12.60
N THR A 40 -11.20 -1.10 -13.20
CA THR A 40 -10.01 -0.95 -14.05
C THR A 40 -8.91 -0.16 -13.36
N GLY A 41 -7.67 -0.30 -13.86
CA GLY A 41 -6.56 0.51 -13.37
C GLY A 41 -6.73 2.00 -13.65
N GLU A 42 -7.37 2.36 -14.76
CA GLU A 42 -7.69 3.75 -15.11
C GLU A 42 -8.62 4.40 -14.09
N GLN A 43 -9.59 3.65 -13.56
CA GLN A 43 -10.49 4.14 -12.51
C GLN A 43 -9.72 4.40 -11.21
N ILE A 44 -8.84 3.47 -10.81
CA ILE A 44 -7.99 3.62 -9.62
C ILE A 44 -7.04 4.83 -9.80
N ALA A 45 -6.35 4.92 -10.93
CA ALA A 45 -5.43 6.01 -11.22
C ALA A 45 -6.14 7.37 -11.20
N ARG A 46 -7.34 7.45 -11.80
CA ARG A 46 -8.17 8.66 -11.78
C ARG A 46 -8.60 9.05 -10.37
N ALA A 47 -9.00 8.09 -9.54
CA ALA A 47 -9.43 8.35 -8.16
C ALA A 47 -8.31 8.96 -7.31
N VAL A 48 -7.06 8.59 -7.58
CA VAL A 48 -5.85 9.12 -6.91
C VAL A 48 -5.30 10.39 -7.59
N GLY A 49 -5.78 10.74 -8.79
CA GLY A 49 -5.27 11.88 -9.55
C GLY A 49 -3.90 11.64 -10.22
N ILE A 50 -3.58 10.40 -10.58
CA ILE A 50 -2.34 10.03 -11.29
C ILE A 50 -2.62 9.43 -12.67
N SER A 51 -1.59 9.34 -13.51
CA SER A 51 -1.70 8.64 -14.79
C SER A 51 -1.68 7.10 -14.61
N SER A 52 -2.32 6.35 -15.52
CA SER A 52 -2.20 4.89 -15.55
C SER A 52 -0.73 4.44 -15.67
N ARG A 53 0.11 5.17 -16.42
CA ARG A 53 1.55 4.90 -16.51
C ARG A 53 2.22 4.97 -15.13
N THR A 54 1.88 5.98 -14.35
CA THR A 54 2.38 6.13 -12.98
C THR A 54 1.92 4.95 -12.12
N LEU A 55 0.63 4.60 -12.17
CA LEU A 55 0.08 3.45 -11.44
C LEU A 55 0.86 2.16 -11.76
N TRP A 56 1.03 1.86 -13.06
CA TRP A 56 1.71 0.64 -13.53
C TRP A 56 3.21 0.60 -13.23
N ARG A 57 3.85 1.75 -13.01
CA ARG A 57 5.21 1.81 -12.48
C ARG A 57 5.30 1.32 -11.02
N HIS A 58 4.22 1.44 -10.26
CA HIS A 58 4.16 1.01 -8.86
C HIS A 58 3.58 -0.40 -8.69
N PHE A 59 2.68 -0.81 -9.57
CA PHE A 59 1.87 -2.02 -9.41
C PHE A 59 1.75 -2.75 -10.76
N PRO A 60 2.16 -4.02 -10.87
CA PRO A 60 2.06 -4.77 -12.12
C PRO A 60 0.61 -5.07 -12.53
N THR A 61 -0.32 -5.13 -11.58
CA THR A 61 -1.74 -5.44 -11.83
C THR A 61 -2.65 -4.62 -10.91
N LYS A 62 -3.94 -4.50 -11.26
CA LYS A 62 -4.94 -3.82 -10.40
C LYS A 62 -5.09 -4.53 -9.05
N GLU A 63 -5.01 -5.86 -9.02
CA GLU A 63 -5.12 -6.66 -7.80
C GLU A 63 -3.95 -6.38 -6.86
N SER A 64 -2.75 -6.14 -7.40
CA SER A 64 -1.59 -5.81 -6.57
C SER A 64 -1.70 -4.46 -5.87
N CYS A 65 -2.63 -3.58 -6.29
CA CYS A 65 -2.83 -2.27 -5.69
C CYS A 65 -3.26 -2.35 -4.23
N VAL A 66 -3.96 -3.41 -3.78
CA VAL A 66 -4.44 -3.51 -2.39
C VAL A 66 -3.37 -3.99 -1.41
N LEU A 67 -2.30 -4.61 -1.91
CA LEU A 67 -1.26 -5.24 -1.08
C LEU A 67 -0.64 -4.30 -0.05
N PRO A 68 -0.30 -3.03 -0.34
CA PRO A 68 0.28 -2.14 0.66
C PRO A 68 -0.60 -1.96 1.89
N LEU A 69 -1.94 -1.93 1.73
CA LEU A 69 -2.86 -1.78 2.84
C LEU A 69 -2.91 -3.08 3.67
N LEU A 70 -2.95 -4.24 3.01
CA LEU A 70 -2.95 -5.55 3.67
C LEU A 70 -1.64 -5.79 4.43
N SER A 71 -0.50 -5.48 3.81
CA SER A 71 0.81 -5.59 4.45
C SER A 71 0.92 -4.67 5.66
N ALA A 72 0.52 -3.41 5.54
CA ALA A 72 0.54 -2.47 6.67
C ALA A 72 -0.35 -2.95 7.83
N GLY A 73 -1.54 -3.46 7.53
CA GLY A 73 -2.43 -4.03 8.56
C GLY A 73 -1.83 -5.27 9.24
N LEU A 74 -1.18 -6.14 8.48
CA LEU A 74 -0.50 -7.32 9.02
C LEU A 74 0.72 -6.94 9.87
N GLU A 75 1.54 -5.99 9.42
CA GLU A 75 2.67 -5.46 10.17
C GLU A 75 2.21 -4.87 11.51
N MET A 76 1.14 -4.06 11.50
CA MET A 76 0.53 -3.54 12.73
C MET A 76 0.05 -4.68 13.65
N ALA A 77 -0.59 -5.71 13.11
CA ALA A 77 -1.05 -6.85 13.91
C ALA A 77 0.14 -7.62 14.53
N VAL A 78 1.22 -7.81 13.78
CA VAL A 78 2.46 -8.43 14.27
C VAL A 78 3.07 -7.61 15.40
N ASP A 79 3.15 -6.28 15.25
CA ASP A 79 3.67 -5.40 16.30
C ASP A 79 2.83 -5.50 17.60
N GLN A 80 1.50 -5.58 17.47
CA GLN A 80 0.61 -5.77 18.62
C GLN A 80 0.79 -7.14 19.28
N LEU A 81 0.92 -8.21 18.48
CA LEU A 81 1.17 -9.56 19.00
C LEU A 81 2.54 -9.66 19.69
N ALA A 82 3.56 -8.98 19.16
CA ALA A 82 4.89 -8.92 19.77
C ALA A 82 4.88 -8.16 21.11
N ALA A 83 4.01 -7.15 21.24
CA ALA A 83 3.81 -6.40 22.47
C ALA A 83 2.86 -7.09 23.48
N TRP A 84 2.36 -8.29 23.15
CA TRP A 84 1.43 -9.02 24.02
C TRP A 84 2.09 -9.36 25.36
N PRO A 85 1.49 -8.99 26.52
CA PRO A 85 2.13 -9.19 27.81
C PRO A 85 2.31 -10.70 28.12
N PRO A 86 3.47 -11.11 28.68
CA PRO A 86 3.61 -12.47 29.18
C PRO A 86 2.67 -12.69 30.38
N GLY A 87 1.84 -13.74 30.31
CA GLY A 87 1.03 -14.23 31.45
C GLY A 87 -0.44 -13.81 31.52
N MET A 88 -1.03 -13.36 30.41
CA MET A 88 -2.49 -13.37 30.23
C MET A 88 -2.97 -14.76 29.78
#